data_AF-A0A6J1WSD9-F1
#
_entry.id   AF-A0A6J1WSD9-F1
#
_cell.length_a   1.000
_cell.length_b   1.000
_cell.length_c   1.000
_cell.angle_alpha   90.00
_cell.angle_beta   90.00
_cell.angle_gamma   90.00
#
_symmetry.space_group_name_H-M   'P 1'
#
loop_
_entity.id
_entity.type
_entity.pdbx_description
1 polymer ?
#
loop_
_entity_poly.entity_id
_entity_poly.type
_entity_poly.pdbx_seq_one_letter_code
_entity_poly.pdbx_strand_id
1 'polypeptide(L)'
;MVWSWGYFAFDLLWCLVYMNENSLILFHHASALIAITLYMQKDYTGCTFACTLALLEVTNPLLQIRWFLKHEGYDKTIIYIVVEALYLIMFLAARGVFGTYIIYKILQSDIFDLDEKFMSVVFYIVSIAFIYDIFGYVLYKYKNKIDEFKGFLDERGILLNESL
;
A
#
# COMPACT_ATOMS: atom_id res chain seq x y z
N MET A 1 13.95 3.07 -17.82
CA MET A 1 14.05 3.66 -16.47
C MET A 1 13.75 5.16 -16.46
N VAL A 2 14.25 5.95 -17.42
CA VAL A 2 14.02 7.42 -17.47
C VAL A 2 12.53 7.81 -17.47
N TRP A 3 11.67 7.08 -18.19
CA TRP A 3 10.23 7.34 -18.22
C TRP A 3 9.56 7.19 -16.83
N SER A 4 9.91 6.13 -16.09
CA SER A 4 9.41 5.93 -14.73
C SER A 4 9.95 7.01 -13.78
N TRP A 5 11.23 7.39 -13.91
CA TRP A 5 11.81 8.48 -13.11
C TRP A 5 11.01 9.78 -13.27
N GLY A 6 10.70 10.18 -14.51
CA GLY A 6 9.91 11.38 -14.79
C GLY A 6 8.50 11.32 -14.19
N TYR A 7 7.86 10.15 -14.26
CA TYR A 7 6.56 9.92 -13.62
C TYR A 7 6.63 10.13 -12.09
N PHE A 8 7.57 9.49 -11.39
CA PHE A 8 7.69 9.64 -9.93
C PHE A 8 8.10 11.06 -9.51
N ALA A 9 8.92 11.74 -10.31
CA ALA A 9 9.27 13.13 -10.06
C ALA A 9 8.06 14.06 -10.21
N PHE A 10 7.23 13.84 -11.23
CA PHE A 10 5.97 14.56 -11.42
C PHE A 10 5.00 14.30 -10.26
N ASP A 11 4.80 13.04 -9.86
CA ASP A 11 3.92 12.68 -8.75
C ASP A 11 4.36 13.35 -7.43
N LEU A 12 5.67 13.38 -7.16
CA LEU A 12 6.20 14.06 -5.98
C LEU A 12 5.92 15.57 -6.01
N LEU A 13 6.15 16.23 -7.16
CA LEU A 13 5.84 17.65 -7.33
C LEU A 13 4.35 17.94 -7.15
N TRP A 14 3.49 17.09 -7.71
CA TRP A 14 2.05 17.21 -7.54
C TRP A 14 1.64 17.10 -6.07
N CYS A 15 2.19 16.12 -5.34
CA CYS A 15 1.93 15.97 -3.90
C CYS A 15 2.39 17.19 -3.09
N LEU A 16 3.55 17.76 -3.40
CA LEU A 16 4.07 18.96 -2.72
C LEU A 16 3.16 20.19 -2.92
N VAL A 17 2.58 20.35 -4.10
CA VAL A 17 1.72 21.49 -4.43
C VAL A 17 0.30 21.32 -3.89
N TYR A 18 -0.27 20.11 -3.99
CA TYR A 18 -1.71 19.90 -3.78
C TYR A 18 -2.09 19.00 -2.60
N MET A 19 -1.17 18.20 -2.05
CA MET A 19 -1.48 17.18 -1.03
C MET A 19 -0.51 17.18 0.17
N ASN A 20 0.05 18.34 0.52
CA ASN A 20 1.11 18.47 1.54
C ASN A 20 0.66 18.05 2.97
N GLU A 21 -0.64 17.91 3.23
CA GLU A 21 -1.13 17.47 4.55
C GLU A 21 -0.89 15.98 4.82
N ASN A 22 -0.69 15.15 3.77
CA ASN A 22 -0.43 13.72 3.95
C ASN A 22 1.08 13.42 3.90
N SER A 23 1.74 13.62 5.04
CA SER A 23 3.18 13.39 5.21
C SER A 23 3.62 11.96 4.85
N LEU A 24 2.75 10.96 5.03
CA LEU A 24 3.07 9.57 4.71
C LEU A 24 3.16 9.34 3.19
N ILE A 25 2.21 9.89 2.43
CA ILE A 25 2.24 9.86 0.96
C ILE A 25 3.45 10.64 0.45
N LEU A 26 3.76 11.80 1.03
CA LEU A 26 4.93 12.58 0.62
C LEU A 26 6.25 11.83 0.86
N PHE A 27 6.40 11.20 2.03
CA PHE A 27 7.56 10.37 2.34
C PHE A 27 7.65 9.15 1.42
N HIS A 28 6.52 8.54 1.06
CA HIS A 28 6.46 7.46 0.09
C HIS A 28 7.00 7.89 -1.29
N HIS A 29 6.53 9.01 -1.84
CA HIS A 29 7.00 9.49 -3.15
C HIS A 29 8.46 9.96 -3.12
N ALA A 30 8.90 10.60 -2.03
CA ALA A 30 10.29 11.01 -1.86
C ALA A 30 11.23 9.78 -1.81
N SER A 31 10.88 8.77 -1.01
CA SER A 31 11.65 7.52 -0.95
C SER A 31 11.62 6.74 -2.27
N ALA A 32 10.51 6.76 -3.01
CA ALA A 32 10.42 6.20 -4.36
C ALA A 32 11.42 6.84 -5.32
N LEU A 33 11.48 8.18 -5.35
CA LEU A 33 12.39 8.92 -6.23
C LEU A 33 13.87 8.71 -5.86
N ILE A 34 14.18 8.66 -4.56
CA ILE A 34 15.53 8.35 -4.06
C ILE A 34 15.93 6.93 -4.49
N ALA A 35 15.07 5.93 -4.25
CA ALA A 35 15.36 4.54 -4.63
C ALA A 35 15.62 4.42 -6.13
N ILE A 36 14.75 5.02 -6.96
CA ILE A 36 14.90 5.03 -8.41
C ILE A 36 16.25 5.59 -8.84
N THR A 37 16.70 6.66 -8.19
CA THR A 37 17.95 7.34 -8.52
C THR A 37 19.15 6.46 -8.17
N LEU A 38 19.11 5.78 -7.01
CA LEU A 38 20.12 4.80 -6.61
C LEU A 38 20.17 3.60 -7.56
N TYR A 39 19.02 3.01 -7.90
CA TYR A 39 18.95 1.87 -8.82
C TYR A 39 19.46 2.21 -10.21
N MET A 40 19.20 3.43 -10.71
CA MET A 40 19.69 3.88 -12.02
C MET A 40 21.22 4.03 -12.09
N GLN A 41 21.92 4.14 -10.95
CA GLN A 41 23.37 4.24 -10.90
C GLN A 41 24.08 2.87 -10.93
N LYS A 42 23.32 1.77 -10.90
CA LYS A 42 23.84 0.40 -10.85
C LYS A 42 23.51 -0.37 -12.13
N ASP A 43 24.49 -1.07 -12.69
CA ASP A 43 24.35 -1.76 -13.98
C ASP A 43 23.62 -3.13 -13.88
N TYR A 44 23.48 -3.71 -12.69
CA TYR A 44 22.96 -5.08 -12.48
C TYR A 44 21.56 -5.14 -11.85
N THR A 45 20.97 -4.01 -11.46
CA THR A 45 19.74 -4.00 -10.65
C THR A 45 18.45 -3.91 -11.45
N GLY A 46 18.54 -3.83 -12.79
CA GLY A 46 17.38 -3.54 -13.64
C GLY A 46 16.19 -4.49 -13.47
N CYS A 47 16.45 -5.80 -13.31
CA CYS A 47 15.39 -6.80 -13.09
C CYS A 47 14.74 -6.63 -11.71
N THR A 48 15.57 -6.59 -10.66
CA THR A 48 15.13 -6.36 -9.27
C THR A 48 14.29 -5.10 -9.15
N PHE A 49 14.75 -4.03 -9.77
CA PHE A 49 14.08 -2.75 -9.80
C PHE A 49 12.72 -2.82 -10.51
N ALA A 50 12.65 -3.45 -11.69
CA ALA A 50 11.40 -3.61 -12.42
C ALA A 50 10.37 -4.43 -11.62
N CYS A 51 10.80 -5.50 -10.95
CA CYS A 51 9.96 -6.30 -10.06
C CYS A 51 9.47 -5.48 -8.86
N THR A 52 10.36 -4.71 -8.22
CA THR A 52 10.01 -3.83 -7.11
C THR A 52 8.99 -2.77 -7.55
N LEU A 53 9.22 -2.07 -8.66
CA LEU A 53 8.25 -1.12 -9.20
C LEU A 53 6.90 -1.77 -9.48
N ALA A 54 6.88 -2.92 -10.16
CA ALA A 54 5.65 -3.61 -10.48
C ALA A 54 4.88 -3.96 -9.20
N LEU A 55 5.55 -4.50 -8.18
CA LEU A 55 4.92 -4.84 -6.91
C LEU A 55 4.40 -3.59 -6.16
N LEU A 56 5.13 -2.49 -6.21
CA LEU A 56 4.71 -1.25 -5.56
C LEU A 56 3.51 -0.62 -6.30
N GLU A 57 3.48 -0.68 -7.62
CA GLU A 57 2.49 0.02 -8.44
C GLU A 57 1.28 -0.85 -8.83
N VAL A 58 1.31 -2.16 -8.62
CA VAL A 58 0.21 -3.07 -9.04
C VAL A 58 -1.14 -2.67 -8.48
N THR A 59 -1.18 -2.05 -7.29
CA THR A 59 -2.40 -1.57 -6.63
C THR A 59 -2.92 -0.23 -7.13
N ASN A 60 -2.07 0.56 -7.80
CA ASN A 60 -2.41 1.92 -8.19
C ASN A 60 -3.52 2.00 -9.24
N PRO A 61 -3.61 1.13 -10.26
CA PRO A 61 -4.75 1.14 -11.19
C PRO A 61 -6.11 1.02 -10.48
N LEU A 62 -6.24 0.13 -9.49
CA LEU A 62 -7.48 0.00 -8.72
C LEU A 62 -7.73 1.22 -7.83
N LEU A 63 -6.68 1.78 -7.23
CA LEU A 63 -6.77 3.00 -6.44
C LEU A 63 -7.29 4.18 -7.28
N GLN A 64 -6.76 4.35 -8.50
CA GLN A 64 -7.17 5.40 -9.41
C GLN A 64 -8.62 5.20 -9.89
N ILE A 65 -9.02 3.98 -10.27
CA ILE A 65 -10.41 3.68 -10.65
C ILE A 65 -11.36 3.99 -9.49
N ARG A 66 -11.00 3.61 -8.26
CA ARG A 66 -11.78 3.94 -7.06
C ARG A 66 -11.93 5.45 -6.88
N TRP A 67 -10.84 6.20 -7.05
CA TRP A 67 -10.86 7.66 -6.94
C TRP A 67 -11.75 8.29 -8.01
N PHE A 68 -11.65 7.87 -9.27
CA PHE A 68 -12.49 8.35 -10.36
C PHE A 68 -13.98 8.08 -10.11
N LEU A 69 -14.33 6.85 -9.73
CA LEU A 69 -15.73 6.49 -9.42
C LEU A 69 -16.28 7.34 -8.27
N LYS A 70 -15.47 7.62 -7.25
CA LYS A 70 -15.88 8.47 -6.13
C LYS A 70 -16.04 9.93 -6.55
N HIS A 71 -15.13 10.45 -7.38
CA HIS A 71 -15.18 11.84 -7.86
C HIS A 71 -16.43 12.10 -8.71
N GLU A 72 -16.81 11.14 -9.55
CA GLU A 72 -18.02 11.20 -10.39
C GLU A 72 -19.33 10.91 -9.64
N GLY A 73 -19.28 10.68 -8.31
CA GLY A 73 -20.47 10.43 -7.49
C GLY A 73 -21.04 9.01 -7.55
N TYR A 74 -20.28 8.03 -8.06
CA TYR A 74 -20.68 6.62 -8.13
C TYR A 74 -20.29 5.81 -6.88
N ASP A 75 -20.08 6.46 -5.74
CA ASP A 75 -19.62 5.87 -4.47
C ASP A 75 -20.57 4.82 -3.87
N LYS A 76 -21.86 4.84 -4.27
CA LYS A 76 -22.88 3.87 -3.83
C LYS A 76 -23.11 2.72 -4.81
N THR A 77 -22.42 2.70 -5.95
CA THR A 77 -22.62 1.68 -6.97
C THR A 77 -21.99 0.35 -6.58
N ILE A 78 -22.54 -0.76 -7.10
CA ILE A 78 -21.96 -2.10 -6.95
C ILE A 78 -20.52 -2.12 -7.51
N ILE A 79 -20.27 -1.40 -8.60
CA ILE A 79 -18.94 -1.30 -9.22
C ILE A 79 -17.94 -0.68 -8.24
N TYR A 80 -18.30 0.42 -7.57
CA TYR A 80 -17.44 1.03 -6.55
C TYR A 80 -17.13 0.06 -5.41
N ILE A 81 -18.14 -0.67 -4.91
CA ILE A 81 -17.96 -1.64 -3.82
C ILE A 81 -17.01 -2.77 -4.25
N VAL A 82 -17.16 -3.30 -5.47
CA VAL A 82 -16.28 -4.34 -6.01
C VAL A 82 -14.86 -3.83 -6.16
N VAL A 83 -14.66 -2.65 -6.75
CA VAL A 83 -13.33 -2.05 -6.92
C VAL A 83 -12.67 -1.77 -5.57
N GLU A 84 -13.44 -1.25 -4.59
CA GLU A 84 -12.94 -1.00 -3.24
C GLU A 84 -12.51 -2.30 -2.55
N ALA A 85 -13.31 -3.37 -2.65
CA ALA A 85 -12.96 -4.68 -2.09
C ALA A 85 -11.72 -5.28 -2.77
N LEU A 86 -11.65 -5.24 -4.11
CA LEU A 86 -10.49 -5.72 -4.86
C LEU A 86 -9.23 -4.94 -4.51
N TYR A 87 -9.32 -3.60 -4.41
CA TYR A 87 -8.23 -2.76 -3.97
C TYR A 87 -7.72 -3.18 -2.59
N LEU A 88 -8.61 -3.33 -1.60
CA LEU A 88 -8.23 -3.70 -0.24
C LEU A 88 -7.58 -5.08 -0.17
N ILE A 89 -8.17 -6.09 -0.83
CA ILE A 89 -7.63 -7.46 -0.86
C ILE A 89 -6.26 -7.47 -1.52
N MET A 90 -6.13 -6.84 -2.69
CA MET A 90 -4.88 -6.83 -3.43
C MET A 90 -3.80 -6.03 -2.70
N PHE A 91 -4.17 -4.92 -2.05
CA PHE A 91 -3.25 -4.14 -1.23
C PHE A 91 -2.71 -4.93 -0.05
N LEU A 92 -3.57 -5.62 0.71
CA LEU A 92 -3.13 -6.45 1.82
C LEU A 92 -2.31 -7.66 1.37
N ALA A 93 -2.70 -8.32 0.28
CA ALA A 93 -1.98 -9.46 -0.26
C ALA A 93 -0.59 -9.04 -0.77
N ALA A 94 -0.52 -8.03 -1.64
CA ALA A 94 0.73 -7.59 -2.26
C ALA A 94 1.68 -6.94 -1.26
N ARG A 95 1.19 -6.00 -0.45
CA ARG A 95 2.04 -5.22 0.47
C ARG A 95 2.24 -5.88 1.82
N GLY A 96 1.22 -6.59 2.33
CA GLY A 96 1.30 -7.32 3.59
C GLY A 96 1.98 -8.67 3.40
N VAL A 97 1.33 -9.62 2.74
CA VAL A 97 1.81 -11.02 2.67
C VAL A 97 3.05 -11.14 1.79
N PHE A 98 2.95 -10.76 0.52
CA PHE A 98 4.06 -10.86 -0.44
C PHE A 98 5.20 -9.91 -0.06
N GLY A 99 4.90 -8.68 0.35
CA GLY A 99 5.89 -7.72 0.82
C GLY A 99 6.73 -8.25 2.00
N THR A 100 6.09 -8.85 3.01
CA THR A 100 6.79 -9.45 4.17
C THR A 100 7.68 -10.62 3.75
N TYR A 101 7.19 -11.49 2.88
CA TYR A 101 7.97 -12.61 2.38
C TYR A 101 9.21 -12.14 1.60
N ILE A 102 9.04 -11.15 0.73
CA ILE A 102 10.11 -10.62 -0.12
C ILE A 102 11.17 -9.91 0.72
N ILE A 103 10.79 -9.04 1.67
CA ILE A 103 11.78 -8.35 2.51
C ILE A 103 12.60 -9.33 3.34
N TYR A 104 11.96 -10.38 3.88
CA TYR A 104 12.66 -11.45 4.60
C TYR A 104 13.73 -12.12 3.73
N LYS A 105 13.42 -12.40 2.47
CA LYS A 105 14.37 -12.97 1.51
C LYS A 105 15.47 -11.99 1.10
N ILE A 106 15.15 -10.72 0.89
CA ILE A 106 16.13 -9.67 0.55
C ILE A 106 17.16 -9.51 1.67
N LEU A 107 16.71 -9.45 2.92
CA LEU A 107 17.60 -9.25 4.07
C LEU A 107 18.59 -10.41 4.26
N GLN A 108 18.16 -11.65 3.99
CA GLN A 108 18.99 -12.85 4.07
C GLN A 108 19.91 -13.07 2.86
N SER A 109 19.66 -12.40 1.75
CA SER A 109 20.42 -12.63 0.53
C SER A 109 21.70 -11.81 0.51
N ASP A 110 22.80 -12.44 0.09
CA ASP A 110 24.10 -11.77 -0.11
C ASP A 110 24.20 -11.08 -1.48
N ILE A 111 23.18 -11.19 -2.32
CA ILE A 111 23.13 -10.61 -3.67
C ILE A 111 22.83 -9.11 -3.60
N PHE A 112 22.14 -8.66 -2.55
CA PHE A 112 21.71 -7.27 -2.39
C PHE A 112 22.72 -6.49 -1.57
N ASP A 113 23.08 -5.32 -2.07
CA ASP A 113 23.93 -4.38 -1.34
C ASP A 113 23.18 -3.72 -0.17
N LEU A 114 23.95 -3.06 0.71
CA LEU A 114 23.42 -2.41 1.91
C LEU A 114 22.40 -1.31 1.60
N ASP A 115 22.60 -0.53 0.54
CA ASP A 115 21.69 0.54 0.12
C ASP A 115 20.35 -0.02 -0.39
N GLU A 116 20.36 -1.13 -1.14
CA GLU A 116 19.16 -1.81 -1.61
C GLU A 116 18.36 -2.43 -0.47
N LYS A 117 19.06 -3.06 0.48
CA LYS A 117 18.45 -3.57 1.71
C LYS A 117 17.82 -2.44 2.51
N PHE A 118 18.52 -1.32 2.66
CA PHE A 118 18.00 -0.15 3.35
C PHE A 118 16.72 0.39 2.69
N MET A 119 16.73 0.62 1.37
CA MET A 119 15.55 1.09 0.66
C MET A 119 14.39 0.10 0.72
N SER A 120 14.67 -1.20 0.67
CA SER A 120 13.65 -2.25 0.82
C SER A 120 12.98 -2.19 2.20
N VAL A 121 13.75 -1.96 3.27
CA VAL A 121 13.21 -1.77 4.62
C VAL A 121 12.37 -0.50 4.71
N VAL A 122 12.82 0.61 4.11
CA VAL A 122 12.04 1.87 4.07
C VAL A 122 10.68 1.63 3.41
N PHE A 123 10.63 1.00 2.23
CA PHE A 123 9.36 0.70 1.56
C PHE A 123 8.48 -0.27 2.33
N TYR A 124 9.07 -1.23 3.04
CA TYR A 124 8.33 -2.12 3.90
C TYR A 124 7.68 -1.37 5.07
N ILE A 125 8.42 -0.51 5.77
CA ILE A 125 7.88 0.32 6.87
C ILE A 125 6.73 1.20 6.37
N VAL A 126 6.92 1.87 5.23
CA VAL A 126 5.86 2.68 4.59
C VAL A 126 4.63 1.83 4.26
N SER A 127 4.83 0.60 3.77
CA SER A 127 3.74 -0.32 3.45
C SER A 127 2.96 -0.72 4.70
N ILE A 128 3.63 -1.00 5.82
CA ILE A 128 2.98 -1.30 7.10
C ILE A 128 2.20 -0.09 7.62
N ALA A 129 2.74 1.12 7.50
CA ALA A 129 2.04 2.35 7.88
C ALA A 129 0.75 2.55 7.06
N PHE A 130 0.79 2.33 5.74
CA PHE A 130 -0.42 2.39 4.92
C PHE A 130 -1.44 1.30 5.28
N ILE A 131 -0.98 0.09 5.60
CA ILE A 131 -1.85 -0.98 6.08
C ILE A 131 -2.56 -0.53 7.36
N TYR A 132 -1.86 0.09 8.30
CA TYR A 132 -2.44 0.64 9.53
C TYR A 132 -3.52 1.68 9.24
N ASP A 133 -3.26 2.66 8.36
CA ASP A 133 -4.25 3.67 7.97
C ASP A 133 -5.50 3.05 7.32
N ILE A 134 -5.31 2.03 6.48
CA ILE A 134 -6.42 1.31 5.85
C ILE A 134 -7.23 0.54 6.89
N PHE A 135 -6.59 -0.13 7.85
CA PHE A 135 -7.30 -0.80 8.93
C PHE A 135 -8.13 0.19 9.75
N GLY A 136 -7.57 1.37 10.08
CA GLY A 136 -8.30 2.45 10.74
C GLY A 136 -9.51 2.91 9.93
N TYR A 137 -9.34 3.10 8.62
CA TYR A 137 -10.43 3.47 7.70
C TYR A 137 -11.53 2.41 7.64
N VAL A 138 -11.18 1.13 7.50
CA VAL A 138 -12.16 0.03 7.45
C VAL A 138 -12.89 -0.09 8.78
N LEU A 139 -12.18 -0.05 9.91
CA LEU A 139 -12.81 -0.10 11.24
C LEU A 139 -13.78 1.06 11.44
N TYR A 140 -13.39 2.28 11.09
CA TYR A 140 -14.27 3.45 11.17
C TYR A 140 -15.50 3.32 10.28
N LYS A 141 -15.31 2.94 9.01
CA LYS A 141 -16.39 2.84 8.02
C LYS A 141 -17.40 1.74 8.35
N TYR A 142 -16.92 0.61 8.87
CA TYR A 142 -17.76 -0.54 9.18
C TYR A 142 -18.14 -0.63 10.66
N LYS A 143 -17.75 0.34 11.50
CA LYS A 143 -18.01 0.34 12.95
C LYS A 143 -19.47 -0.01 13.28
N ASN A 144 -20.44 0.66 12.65
CA ASN A 144 -21.86 0.40 12.89
C ASN A 144 -22.30 -1.02 12.51
N LYS A 145 -21.76 -1.57 11.40
CA LYS A 145 -22.05 -2.96 10.98
C LYS A 145 -21.31 -4.01 11.80
N ILE A 146 -20.10 -3.68 12.27
CA ILE A 146 -19.30 -4.54 13.14
C ILE A 146 -19.93 -4.59 14.53
N ASP A 147 -20.41 -3.47 15.04
CA ASP A 147 -21.11 -3.40 16.33
C ASP A 147 -22.45 -4.16 16.26
N GLU A 148 -23.18 -4.04 15.16
CA GLU A 148 -24.40 -4.83 14.89
C GLU A 148 -24.09 -6.34 14.77
N PHE A 149 -23.01 -6.72 14.06
CA PHE A 149 -22.57 -8.12 13.96
C PHE A 149 -22.06 -8.67 15.29
N LYS A 150 -21.36 -7.88 16.09
CA LYS A 150 -20.95 -8.24 17.46
C LYS A 150 -22.17 -8.47 18.34
N GLY A 151 -23.17 -7.59 18.29
CA GLY A 151 -24.45 -7.78 18.97
C GLY A 151 -25.14 -9.07 18.55
N PHE A 152 -25.17 -9.39 17.25
CA PHE A 152 -25.71 -10.65 16.74
C PHE A 152 -24.93 -11.89 17.18
N LEU A 153 -23.60 -11.82 17.27
CA LEU A 153 -22.75 -12.93 17.76
C LEU A 153 -22.89 -13.14 19.26
N ASP A 154 -23.09 -12.07 20.02
CA ASP A 154 -23.36 -12.09 21.47
C ASP A 154 -24.76 -12.67 21.74
N GLU A 155 -25.78 -12.26 20.98
CA GLU A 155 -27.13 -12.84 21.00
C GLU A 155 -27.16 -14.33 20.64
N ARG A 156 -26.23 -14.79 19.78
CA ARG A 156 -26.05 -16.21 19.44
C ARG A 156 -25.17 -16.99 20.42
N GLY A 157 -24.67 -16.35 21.49
CA GLY A 157 -23.90 -17.01 22.55
C GLY A 157 -22.54 -17.56 22.11
N ILE A 158 -21.99 -17.09 21.00
CA ILE A 158 -20.69 -17.56 20.47
C ILE A 158 -19.52 -16.89 21.21
N LEU A 159 -19.76 -15.76 21.87
CA LEU A 159 -18.77 -15.03 22.70
C LEU A 159 -18.75 -15.46 24.18
N LEU A 160 -19.22 -16.66 24.51
CA LEU A 160 -19.17 -17.16 25.89
C LEU A 160 -17.81 -17.82 26.23
N ASN A 161 -17.09 -17.13 27.11
CA ASN A 161 -16.03 -17.56 28.05
C ASN A 161 -14.58 -17.71 27.54
N GLU A 162 -13.83 -16.60 27.60
CA GLU A 162 -12.45 -16.60 28.15
C GLU A 162 -12.44 -16.07 29.59
N SER A 163 -13.25 -16.67 30.47
CA SER A 163 -13.09 -16.51 31.92
C SER A 163 -13.16 -17.86 32.61
N LEU A 164 -11.99 -18.49 32.71
CA LEU A 164 -11.58 -19.34 33.83
C LEU A 164 -10.06 -19.41 33.88
#